data_AF-A0A7Z1TLE5-F1
#
_entry.id   AF-A0A7Z1TLE5-F1
#
_cell.length_a   1.000
_cell.length_b   1.000
_cell.length_c   1.000
_cell.angle_alpha   90.00
_cell.angle_beta   90.00
_cell.angle_gamma   90.00
#
_symmetry.space_group_name_H-M   'P 1'
#
loop_
_entity.id
_entity.type
_entity.pdbx_description
1 polymer ?
#
loop_
_entity_poly.entity_id
_entity_poly.type
_entity_poly.pdbx_seq_one_letter_code
_entity_poly.pdbx_strand_id
1 'polypeptide(L)' 'AIKSAYMAQVQFSMWVTGRDAWYFANYDPRMKREGIHHVVVEHDDNYMSLFNEMVPEFIEKMDEALKEIGFTFGEQWR' A
#
# COMPACT_ATOMS: atom_id res chain seq x y z
N ALA A 1 11.96 11.85 8.73
CA ALA A 1 10.90 11.83 7.69
C ALA A 1 10.48 10.39 7.46
N ILE A 2 9.18 10.14 7.24
CA ILE A 2 8.69 8.82 6.82
C ILE A 2 9.38 8.46 5.50
N LYS A 3 9.92 7.24 5.37
CA LYS A 3 10.53 6.78 4.10
C LYS A 3 9.46 6.75 3.01
N SER A 4 9.83 7.09 1.78
CA SER A 4 8.89 7.13 0.63
C SER A 4 8.14 5.81 0.43
N ALA A 5 8.79 4.66 0.60
CA ALA A 5 8.14 3.35 0.52
C ALA A 5 7.00 3.17 1.54
N TYR A 6 7.14 3.71 2.76
CA TYR A 6 6.08 3.67 3.77
C TYR A 6 4.97 4.68 3.47
N MET A 7 5.28 5.79 2.79
CA MET A 7 4.25 6.71 2.30
C MET A 7 3.35 6.02 1.29
N ALA A 8 3.92 5.36 0.28
CA ALA A 8 3.15 4.60 -0.71
C ALA A 8 2.28 3.51 -0.05
N GLN A 9 2.81 2.77 0.92
CA GLN A 9 2.05 1.76 1.66
C GLN A 9 0.84 2.36 2.41
N VAL A 10 1.05 3.47 3.11
CA VAL A 10 0.00 4.14 3.89
C VAL A 10 -1.08 4.70 2.96
N GLN A 11 -0.67 5.38 1.88
CA GLN A 11 -1.60 5.90 0.87
C GLN A 11 -2.37 4.77 0.18
N PHE A 12 -1.72 3.66 -0.17
CA PHE A 12 -2.41 2.51 -0.76
C PHE A 12 -3.46 1.90 0.19
N SER A 13 -3.17 1.88 1.50
CA SER A 13 -4.15 1.43 2.50
C SER A 13 -5.38 2.34 2.56
N MET A 14 -5.19 3.66 2.42
CA MET A 14 -6.28 4.63 2.30
C MET A 14 -7.07 4.45 1.01
N TRP A 15 -6.40 4.22 -0.12
CA TRP A 15 -7.03 3.94 -1.42
C TRP A 15 -7.96 2.71 -1.36
N VAL A 16 -7.48 1.60 -0.77
CA VAL A 16 -8.27 0.37 -0.63
C VAL A 16 -9.49 0.56 0.28
N THR A 17 -9.35 1.35 1.35
CA THR A 17 -10.37 1.44 2.41
C THR A 17 -11.28 2.66 2.30
N GLY A 18 -10.97 3.62 1.42
CA GLY A 18 -11.70 4.88 1.28
C GLY A 18 -11.57 5.78 2.52
N ARG A 19 -10.44 5.72 3.24
CA ARG A 19 -10.19 6.54 4.43
C ARG A 19 -9.39 7.80 4.10
N ASP A 20 -9.70 8.89 4.79
CA ASP A 20 -9.07 10.20 4.54
C ASP A 20 -7.75 10.41 5.32
N ALA A 21 -7.50 9.60 6.36
CA ALA A 21 -6.31 9.73 7.19
C ALA A 21 -5.87 8.39 7.78
N TRP A 22 -4.58 8.30 8.12
CA TRP A 22 -3.97 7.09 8.65
C TRP A 22 -2.94 7.39 9.74
N TYR A 23 -3.00 6.66 10.86
CA TYR A 23 -1.97 6.71 11.89
C TYR A 23 -0.76 5.85 11.48
N PHE A 24 0.40 6.49 11.32
CA PHE A 24 1.67 5.80 11.12
C PHE A 24 2.47 5.84 12.43
N ALA A 25 2.61 4.68 13.08
CA ALA A 25 3.27 4.55 14.37
C ALA A 25 4.47 3.59 14.30
N ASN A 26 5.52 3.90 15.05
CA ASN A 26 6.64 2.99 15.30
C ASN A 26 6.76 2.76 16.81
N TYR A 27 7.11 1.53 17.16
CA TYR A 27 7.39 1.13 18.52
C TYR A 27 8.75 0.44 18.59
N ASP A 28 9.59 0.87 19.53
CA ASP A 28 10.83 0.18 19.88
C ASP A 28 10.85 -0.17 21.38
N PRO A 29 10.70 -1.47 21.73
CA PRO A 29 10.68 -1.91 23.13
C PRO A 29 12.04 -1.76 23.84
N ARG A 30 13.13 -1.50 23.10
CA ARG A 30 14.48 -1.30 23.67
C ARG A 30 14.69 0.12 24.17
N MET A 31 13.84 1.06 23.75
CA MET A 31 13.87 2.44 24.21
C MET A 31 13.46 2.51 25.67
N LYS A 32 14.27 3.17 26.50
CA LYS A 32 13.99 3.29 27.95
C LYS A 32 12.81 4.23 28.26
N ARG A 33 12.49 5.16 27.35
CA ARG A 33 11.40 6.16 27.40
C ARG A 33 11.05 6.56 25.97
N GLU A 34 9.86 7.13 25.74
CA GLU A 34 9.39 7.55 24.41
C GLU A 34 9.47 6.43 23.35
N GLY A 35 9.20 5.18 23.77
CA GLY A 35 9.35 4.02 22.88
C GLY A 35 8.31 3.95 21.75
N ILE A 36 7.26 4.77 21.82
CA ILE A 36 6.21 4.87 20.78
C ILE A 36 6.22 6.28 20.22
N HIS A 37 6.27 6.40 18.90
CA HIS A 37 6.06 7.65 18.19
C HIS A 37 5.09 7.44 17.04
N HIS A 38 4.17 8.38 16.83
CA HIS A 38 3.22 8.32 15.73
C HIS A 38 3.00 9.70 15.10
N VAL A 39 2.57 9.66 13.84
CA VAL A 39 2.09 10.82 13.08
C VAL A 39 0.80 10.44 12.36
N VAL A 40 0.00 11.45 12.02
CA VAL A 40 -1.14 11.28 11.12
C VAL A 40 -0.68 11.62 9.71
N VAL A 41 -0.97 10.74 8.77
CA VAL A 41 -0.77 10.94 7.33
C VAL A 41 -2.15 11.15 6.73
N GLU A 42 -2.33 12.29 6.07
CA GLU A 42 -3.55 12.61 5.35
C GLU A 42 -3.54 11.99 3.96
N HIS A 43 -4.73 11.76 3.43
CA HIS A 43 -4.97 11.38 2.05
C HIS A 43 -4.28 12.32 1.06
N ASP A 44 -3.60 11.73 0.07
CA ASP A 44 -2.93 12.46 -1.01
C ASP A 44 -3.53 12.06 -2.36
N ASP A 45 -4.25 13.00 -2.98
CA ASP A 45 -4.93 12.83 -4.27
C ASP A 45 -3.97 12.42 -5.40
N ASN A 46 -2.69 12.80 -5.32
CA ASN A 46 -1.70 12.41 -6.32
C ASN A 46 -1.44 10.90 -6.27
N TYR A 47 -1.34 10.33 -5.07
CA TYR A 47 -1.20 8.89 -4.90
C TYR A 47 -2.45 8.15 -5.37
N MET A 48 -3.64 8.66 -5.06
CA MET A 48 -4.88 8.04 -5.53
C MET A 48 -4.96 8.01 -7.05
N SER A 49 -4.62 9.13 -7.69
CA SER A 49 -4.61 9.23 -9.15
C SER A 49 -3.63 8.24 -9.76
N LEU A 50 -2.42 8.15 -9.19
CA LEU A 50 -1.40 7.19 -9.61
C LEU A 50 -1.87 5.74 -9.45
N PHE A 51 -2.52 5.40 -8.33
CA PHE A 51 -3.03 4.04 -8.10
C PHE A 51 -4.18 3.70 -9.03
N ASN A 52 -5.10 4.63 -9.29
CA ASN A 52 -6.21 4.45 -10.22
C ASN A 52 -5.74 4.16 -11.65
N GLU A 53 -4.58 4.68 -12.06
CA GLU A 53 -4.00 4.45 -13.38
C GLU A 53 -3.12 3.18 -13.40
N MET A 54 -2.11 3.13 -12.52
CA MET A 54 -1.05 2.12 -12.61
C MET A 54 -1.47 0.74 -12.10
N VAL A 55 -2.37 0.65 -11.11
CA VAL A 55 -2.74 -0.65 -10.50
C VAL A 55 -3.57 -1.50 -11.47
N PRO A 56 -4.59 -0.97 -12.17
CA PRO A 56 -5.30 -1.73 -13.19
C PRO A 56 -4.39 -2.20 -14.33
N GLU A 57 -3.52 -1.32 -14.86
CA GLU A 57 -2.57 -1.69 -15.91
C GLU A 57 -1.64 -2.83 -15.45
N PHE A 58 -1.14 -2.74 -14.21
CA PHE A 58 -0.29 -3.76 -13.64
C PHE A 58 -1.01 -5.12 -13.52
N ILE A 59 -2.27 -5.12 -13.09
CA ILE A 59 -3.09 -6.34 -13.00
C ILE A 59 -3.32 -6.94 -14.40
N GLU A 60 -3.65 -6.12 -15.40
CA GLU A 60 -3.82 -6.58 -16.79
C GLU A 60 -2.56 -7.28 -17.31
N LYS A 61 -1.38 -6.69 -17.06
CA LYS A 61 -0.09 -7.29 -17.46
C LYS A 61 0.22 -8.57 -16.71
N MET A 62 -0.14 -8.66 -15.44
CA MET A 62 -0.01 -9.91 -14.67
C MET A 62 -0.90 -11.01 -15.24
N ASP A 63 -2.16 -10.70 -15.57
CA ASP A 63 -3.10 -11.67 -16.14
C ASP A 63 -2.67 -12.14 -17.54
N GLU A 64 -2.16 -11.22 -18.38
CA GLU A 64 -1.55 -11.58 -19.67
C GLU A 64 -0.39 -12.56 -19.50
N ALA A 65 0.52 -12.30 -18.57
CA ALA A 65 1.68 -13.15 -18.30
C ALA A 65 1.28 -14.52 -17.73
N LEU A 66 0.32 -14.57 -16.80
CA LEU A 66 -0.21 -15.84 -16.28
C LEU A 66 -0.84 -16.67 -17.38
N LYS A 67 -1.64 -16.03 -18.24
CA LYS A 67 -2.30 -16.68 -19.38
C LYS A 67 -1.30 -17.26 -20.39
N GLU A 68 -0.18 -16.58 -20.64
CA GLU A 68 0.88 -17.06 -21.54
C GLU A 68 1.44 -18.42 -21.12
N ILE A 69 1.55 -18.66 -19.81
CA ILE A 69 2.03 -19.92 -19.23
C ILE A 69 0.91 -20.87 -18.78
N GLY A 70 -0.35 -20.58 -19.12
CA GLY A 70 -1.50 -21.45 -18.86
C GLY A 70 -2.05 -21.41 -17.43
N PHE A 71 -1.78 -20.34 -16.68
CA PHE A 71 -2.31 -20.12 -15.33
C PHE A 71 -3.41 -19.05 -15.32
N THR A 72 -4.29 -19.14 -14.33
CA THR A 72 -5.27 -18.10 -14.00
C THR A 72 -5.09 -17.65 -12.56
N PHE A 73 -5.18 -16.33 -12.30
CA PHE A 73 -5.17 -15.82 -10.94
C PHE A 73 -6.32 -16.44 -10.10
N GLY A 74 -5.99 -16.90 -8.89
CA GLY A 74 -6.90 -17.60 -7.99
C GLY A 74 -6.64 -19.10 -7.89
N GLU A 75 -5.84 -19.67 -8.79
CA GLU A 75 -5.38 -21.06 -8.68
C GLU A 75 -4.52 -21.32 -7.43
N GLN A 76 -3.80 -20.30 -6.94
CA GLN A 76 -3.01 -20.38 -5.70
C GLN A 76 -3.83 -20.59 -4.42
N TRP A 77 -5.16 -20.48 -4.50
CA TRP A 77 -6.08 -20.64 -3.39
C TRP A 77 -6.91 -21.94 -3.46
N ARG A 78 -6.77 -22.72 -4.53
CA ARG A 78 -7.41 -24.04 -4.68
C ARG A 78 -6.50 -25.14 -4.14
#